data_AF-A0A2E1ZCZ4-F1
#
_entry.id   AF-A0A2E1ZCZ4-F1
#
_cell.length_a   1.000
_cell.length_b   1.000
_cell.length_c   1.000
_cell.angle_alpha   90.00
_cell.angle_beta   90.00
_cell.angle_gamma   90.00
#
_symmetry.space_group_name_H-M   'P 1'
#
loop_
_entity.id
_entity.type
_entity.pdbx_description
1 polymer ?
#
loop_
_entity_poly.entity_id
_entity_poly.type
_entity_poly.pdbx_seq_one_letter_code
_entity_poly.pdbx_strand_id
1 'polypeptide(L)'
;RDRNSERLLYSAVLTPLVSVTYDFSIRNNRGVDDNVKVTSQSNIYDMVFDSNTQELKFVAAGPPGSNSKTTVVLPGSLLSGGDHALACCIEVVVDGKKVSSSSTNAGITFEYVHVGSSQVIIKTK
;
A
#
# COMPACT_ATOMS: atom_id res chain seq x y z
N ARG A 1 -5.54 30.19 -41.60
CA ARG A 1 -5.59 29.85 -40.15
C ARG A 1 -5.63 28.33 -40.10
N ASP A 2 -4.50 27.71 -39.73
CA ASP A 2 -4.26 26.27 -39.93
C ASP A 2 -5.06 25.43 -38.92
N ARG A 3 -5.97 24.58 -39.43
CA ARG A 3 -6.83 23.68 -38.63
C ARG A 3 -6.08 22.46 -38.08
N ASN A 4 -4.80 22.28 -38.43
CA ASN A 4 -3.98 21.15 -37.96
C ASN A 4 -3.22 21.41 -36.65
N SER A 5 -3.61 22.42 -35.87
CA SER A 5 -2.95 22.78 -34.61
C SER A 5 -3.44 21.95 -33.40
N GLU A 6 -4.39 21.04 -33.59
CA GLU A 6 -4.97 20.25 -32.51
C GLU A 6 -4.32 18.86 -32.47
N ARG A 7 -3.48 18.62 -31.45
CA ARG A 7 -3.03 17.27 -31.12
C ARG A 7 -4.15 16.57 -30.37
N LEU A 8 -4.78 15.57 -31.00
CA LEU A 8 -5.74 14.69 -30.34
C LEU A 8 -5.07 14.05 -29.12
N LEU A 9 -5.51 14.42 -27.92
CA LEU A 9 -5.14 13.75 -26.69
C LEU A 9 -5.93 12.44 -26.63
N TYR A 10 -5.32 11.34 -27.09
CA TYR A 10 -5.84 10.01 -26.81
C TYR A 10 -5.66 9.77 -25.31
N SER A 11 -6.73 9.95 -24.54
CA SER A 11 -6.77 9.52 -23.14
C SER A 11 -6.46 8.03 -23.09
N ALA A 12 -5.26 7.66 -22.64
CA ALA A 12 -4.95 6.29 -22.31
C ALA A 12 -5.71 5.94 -21.02
N VAL A 13 -6.84 5.24 -21.17
CA VAL A 13 -7.49 4.58 -20.03
C VAL A 13 -6.60 3.38 -19.70
N LEU A 14 -5.63 3.60 -18.81
CA LEU A 14 -4.87 2.50 -18.22
C LEU A 14 -5.86 1.70 -17.37
N THR A 15 -6.17 0.48 -17.81
CA THR A 15 -6.79 -0.53 -16.94
C THR A 15 -5.98 -0.65 -15.65
N PRO A 16 -6.59 -1.03 -14.50
CA PRO A 16 -5.85 -1.23 -13.26
C PRO A 16 -4.58 -2.03 -13.53
N LEU A 17 -3.46 -1.62 -12.93
CA LEU A 17 -2.19 -2.31 -13.16
C LEU A 17 -2.40 -3.80 -12.86
N VAL A 18 -1.79 -4.66 -13.67
CA VAL A 18 -1.69 -6.09 -13.35
C VAL A 18 -1.19 -6.21 -11.91
N SER A 19 -1.72 -7.15 -11.14
CA SER A 19 -1.28 -7.31 -9.76
C SER A 19 0.22 -7.63 -9.72
N VAL A 20 1.00 -6.79 -9.05
CA VAL A 20 2.45 -6.94 -8.87
C VAL A 20 2.74 -7.20 -7.39
N THR A 21 3.68 -8.09 -7.10
CA THR A 21 4.22 -8.30 -5.75
C THR A 21 5.55 -7.59 -5.61
N TYR A 22 5.61 -6.68 -4.64
CA TYR A 22 6.83 -6.02 -4.18
C TYR A 22 7.36 -6.73 -2.93
N ASP A 23 8.67 -6.83 -2.80
CA ASP A 23 9.34 -7.42 -1.63
C ASP A 23 10.35 -6.39 -1.08
N PHE A 24 10.12 -5.92 0.13
CA PHE A 24 10.92 -4.89 0.79
C PHE A 24 11.58 -5.46 2.05
N SER A 25 12.91 -5.44 2.09
CA SER A 25 13.65 -5.80 3.31
C SER A 25 13.73 -4.61 4.26
N ILE A 26 13.30 -4.83 5.50
CA ILE A 26 13.31 -3.85 6.59
C ILE A 26 14.09 -4.45 7.75
N ARG A 27 15.11 -3.72 8.21
CA ARG A 27 15.89 -4.15 9.36
C ARG A 27 15.09 -3.98 10.65
N ASN A 28 14.91 -5.05 11.39
CA ASN A 28 14.18 -5.05 12.66
C ASN A 28 15.07 -4.61 13.84
N ASN A 29 14.44 -4.46 15.02
CA ASN A 29 15.12 -4.02 16.24
C ASN A 29 16.18 -5.00 16.77
N ARG A 30 16.22 -6.24 16.25
CA ARG A 30 17.24 -7.26 16.56
C ARG A 30 18.41 -7.22 15.59
N GLY A 31 18.42 -6.28 14.64
CA GLY A 31 19.45 -6.14 13.63
C GLY A 31 19.38 -7.15 12.48
N VAL A 32 18.25 -7.87 12.36
CA VAL A 32 17.97 -8.86 11.31
C VAL A 32 17.00 -8.25 10.30
N ASP A 33 17.16 -8.56 9.01
CA ASP A 33 16.26 -8.08 7.97
C ASP A 33 15.01 -8.96 7.88
N ASP A 34 13.84 -8.34 7.96
CA ASP A 34 12.53 -8.93 7.74
C ASP A 34 11.95 -8.45 6.42
N ASN A 35 11.17 -9.29 5.74
CA ASN A 35 10.62 -8.98 4.43
C ASN A 35 9.13 -8.62 4.51
N VAL A 36 8.80 -7.41 4.09
CA VAL A 36 7.42 -6.96 3.89
C VAL A 36 7.04 -7.17 2.43
N LYS A 37 6.00 -7.96 2.19
CA LYS A 37 5.48 -8.20 0.83
C LYS A 37 4.22 -7.40 0.60
N VAL A 38 4.15 -6.71 -0.53
CA VAL A 38 2.96 -5.98 -0.95
C VAL A 38 2.51 -6.48 -2.31
N THR A 39 1.36 -7.13 -2.38
CA THR A 39 0.72 -7.49 -3.65
C THR A 39 -0.35 -6.45 -3.96
N SER A 40 -0.21 -5.71 -5.05
CA SER A 40 -1.07 -4.57 -5.36
C SER A 40 -1.29 -4.35 -6.86
N GLN A 41 -2.42 -3.72 -7.19
CA GLN A 41 -2.70 -3.12 -8.51
C GLN A 41 -2.27 -1.64 -8.57
N SER A 42 -1.45 -1.21 -7.63
CA SER A 42 -0.84 0.12 -7.54
C SER A 42 0.68 0.01 -7.71
N ASN A 43 1.31 1.08 -8.15
CA ASN A 43 2.75 1.25 -8.02
C ASN A 43 3.09 1.60 -6.56
N ILE A 44 3.90 0.76 -5.91
CA ILE A 44 4.26 0.89 -4.50
C ILE A 44 5.70 1.41 -4.37
N TYR A 45 5.89 2.49 -3.62
CA TYR A 45 7.20 3.10 -3.37
C TYR A 45 7.24 3.88 -2.04
N ASP A 46 8.40 4.43 -1.70
CA ASP A 46 8.67 5.19 -0.46
C ASP A 46 8.20 4.48 0.82
N MET A 47 8.43 3.16 0.88
CA MET A 47 8.08 2.36 2.05
C MET A 47 9.01 2.69 3.23
N VAL A 48 8.41 2.97 4.38
CA VAL A 48 9.10 3.25 5.65
C VAL A 48 8.34 2.56 6.78
N PHE A 49 9.06 1.91 7.69
CA PHE A 49 8.52 1.44 8.95
C PHE A 49 9.01 2.32 10.10
N ASP A 50 8.08 2.96 10.80
CA ASP A 50 8.35 3.75 12.00
C ASP A 50 8.13 2.87 13.24
N SER A 51 9.23 2.43 13.86
CA SER A 51 9.17 1.57 15.03
C SER A 51 8.72 2.28 16.31
N ASN A 52 8.77 3.62 16.35
CA ASN A 52 8.31 4.39 17.51
C ASN A 52 6.78 4.44 17.56
N THR A 53 6.15 4.65 16.40
CA THR A 53 4.69 4.73 16.29
C THR A 53 4.03 3.40 15.87
N GLN A 54 4.83 2.37 15.53
CA GLN A 54 4.36 1.07 15.04
C GLN A 54 3.55 1.21 13.73
N GLU A 55 4.08 2.01 12.79
CA GLU A 55 3.42 2.36 11.54
C GLU A 55 4.25 1.94 10.32
N LEU A 56 3.65 1.13 9.43
CA LEU A 56 4.16 0.93 8.08
C LEU A 56 3.52 1.97 7.15
N LYS A 57 4.36 2.79 6.52
CA LYS A 57 3.96 3.88 5.62
C LYS A 57 4.49 3.57 4.22
N PHE A 58 3.69 3.81 3.19
CA PHE A 58 4.14 3.75 1.80
C PHE A 58 3.24 4.59 0.91
N VAL A 59 3.70 4.88 -0.30
CA VAL A 59 2.88 5.52 -1.33
C VAL A 59 2.39 4.47 -2.31
N ALA A 60 1.10 4.55 -2.63
CA ALA A 60 0.47 3.71 -3.62
C ALA A 60 -0.14 4.59 -4.73
N ALA A 61 0.38 4.45 -5.94
CA ALA A 61 0.01 5.28 -7.09
C ALA A 61 -0.69 4.46 -8.18
N GLY A 62 -1.65 5.08 -8.85
CA GLY A 62 -2.37 4.47 -9.96
C GLY A 62 -3.29 5.45 -10.68
N PRO A 63 -3.84 5.07 -11.84
CA PRO A 63 -4.69 5.94 -12.63
C PRO A 63 -5.93 6.40 -11.83
N PRO A 64 -6.20 7.71 -11.71
CA PRO A 64 -7.36 8.20 -10.98
C PRO A 64 -8.67 7.55 -11.42
N GLY A 65 -9.53 7.18 -10.46
CA GLY A 65 -10.82 6.54 -10.71
C GLY A 65 -10.75 5.02 -10.93
N SER A 66 -9.57 4.42 -10.97
CA SER A 66 -9.43 2.95 -10.99
C SER A 66 -9.43 2.36 -9.57
N ASN A 67 -10.00 1.18 -9.40
CA ASN A 67 -9.97 0.44 -8.13
C ASN A 67 -8.63 -0.29 -7.97
N SER A 68 -8.10 -0.28 -6.75
CA SER A 68 -6.96 -1.10 -6.35
C SER A 68 -7.33 -2.02 -5.21
N LYS A 69 -6.90 -3.27 -5.31
CA LYS A 69 -6.80 -4.20 -4.19
C LYS A 69 -5.34 -4.36 -3.79
N THR A 70 -5.07 -4.18 -2.50
CA THR A 70 -3.73 -4.31 -1.93
C THR A 70 -3.75 -5.29 -0.77
N THR A 71 -2.80 -6.23 -0.77
CA THR A 71 -2.54 -7.17 0.32
C THR A 71 -1.11 -7.00 0.81
N VAL A 72 -0.94 -6.75 2.11
CA VAL A 72 0.35 -6.56 2.77
C VAL A 72 0.62 -7.71 3.74
N VAL A 73 1.73 -8.41 3.54
CA VAL A 73 2.27 -9.38 4.49
C VAL A 73 3.30 -8.67 5.34
N LEU A 74 2.92 -8.36 6.58
CA LEU A 74 3.77 -7.67 7.56
C LEU A 74 4.26 -8.69 8.60
N PRO A 75 5.58 -8.94 8.71
CA PRO A 75 6.11 -9.82 9.74
C PRO A 75 5.84 -9.30 11.15
N GLY A 76 5.32 -10.15 12.04
CA GLY A 76 5.07 -9.80 13.44
C GLY A 76 6.35 -9.42 14.19
N SER A 77 7.53 -9.85 13.74
CA SER A 77 8.83 -9.48 14.30
C SER A 77 9.16 -7.98 14.20
N LEU A 78 8.52 -7.25 13.30
CA LEU A 78 8.60 -5.78 13.21
C LEU A 78 7.72 -5.10 14.26
N LEU A 79 6.69 -5.79 14.75
CA LEU A 79 5.68 -5.23 15.63
C LEU A 79 5.98 -5.55 17.10
N SER A 80 5.83 -4.56 17.99
CA SER A 80 6.02 -4.73 19.44
C SER A 80 5.07 -5.78 20.03
N GLY A 81 3.85 -5.91 19.49
CA GLY A 81 2.87 -6.92 19.90
C GLY A 81 2.95 -8.24 19.12
N GLY A 82 3.94 -8.42 18.24
CA GLY A 82 4.10 -9.65 17.47
C GLY A 82 2.90 -9.99 16.58
N ASP A 83 2.68 -11.29 16.37
CA ASP A 83 1.56 -11.81 15.59
C ASP A 83 0.19 -11.50 16.22
N HIS A 84 0.15 -11.27 17.54
CA HIS A 84 -1.09 -10.88 18.22
C HIS A 84 -1.60 -9.52 17.72
N ALA A 85 -0.69 -8.56 17.52
CA ALA A 85 -1.04 -7.24 17.01
C ALA A 85 -1.61 -7.29 15.58
N LEU A 86 -1.11 -8.21 14.74
CA LEU A 86 -1.65 -8.46 13.39
C LEU A 86 -3.08 -9.01 13.44
N ALA A 87 -3.43 -9.79 14.45
CA ALA A 87 -4.71 -10.47 14.55
C ALA A 87 -5.84 -9.57 15.07
N CYS A 88 -5.58 -8.73 16.08
CA CYS A 88 -6.65 -7.97 16.76
C CYS A 88 -6.76 -6.51 16.35
N CYS A 89 -5.64 -5.91 15.93
CA CYS A 89 -5.41 -4.51 16.23
C CYS A 89 -5.01 -3.68 15.01
N ILE A 90 -5.20 -4.21 13.80
CA ILE A 90 -4.82 -3.53 12.56
C ILE A 90 -5.84 -2.48 12.15
N GLU A 91 -5.33 -1.30 11.81
CA GLU A 91 -6.05 -0.22 11.16
C GLU A 91 -5.29 0.23 9.91
N VAL A 92 -6.02 0.36 8.80
CA VAL A 92 -5.48 0.91 7.55
C VAL A 92 -6.07 2.29 7.30
N VAL A 93 -5.20 3.24 7.01
CA VAL A 93 -5.54 4.64 6.71
C VAL A 93 -4.98 4.98 5.33
N VAL A 94 -5.83 5.50 4.45
CA VAL A 94 -5.47 5.99 3.11
C VAL A 94 -5.81 7.47 3.03
N ASP A 95 -4.83 8.32 2.76
CA ASP A 95 -4.97 9.78 2.71
C ASP A 95 -5.68 10.37 3.95
N GLY A 96 -5.29 9.88 5.14
CA GLY A 96 -5.85 10.29 6.43
C GLY A 96 -7.25 9.73 6.74
N LYS A 97 -7.85 8.95 5.82
CA LYS A 97 -9.16 8.32 6.03
C LYS A 97 -9.01 6.84 6.33
N LYS A 98 -9.68 6.37 7.39
CA LYS A 98 -9.76 4.95 7.68
C LYS A 98 -10.48 4.22 6.55
N VAL A 99 -9.89 3.14 6.05
CA VAL A 99 -10.50 2.26 5.06
C VAL A 99 -10.84 0.91 5.66
N SER A 100 -11.86 0.25 5.12
CA SER A 100 -12.18 -1.12 5.50
C SER A 100 -11.05 -2.05 5.08
N SER A 101 -10.62 -2.90 6.02
CA SER A 101 -9.55 -3.87 5.81
C SER A 101 -9.87 -5.18 6.50
N SER A 102 -9.34 -6.28 5.99
CA SER A 102 -9.33 -7.59 6.64
C SER A 102 -7.90 -8.01 6.95
N SER A 103 -7.69 -8.67 8.08
CA SER A 103 -6.41 -9.30 8.43
C SER A 103 -6.63 -10.80 8.52
N THR A 104 -5.89 -11.57 7.73
CA THR A 104 -5.93 -13.03 7.71
C THR A 104 -4.52 -13.58 7.63
N ASN A 105 -4.36 -14.90 7.60
CA ASN A 105 -3.07 -15.54 7.41
C ASN A 105 -2.39 -15.18 6.07
N ALA A 106 -3.15 -14.67 5.09
CA ALA A 106 -2.63 -14.19 3.81
C ALA A 106 -2.09 -12.74 3.87
N GLY A 107 -2.24 -12.06 5.01
CA GLY A 107 -1.88 -10.66 5.21
C GLY A 107 -3.09 -9.74 5.35
N ILE A 108 -2.79 -8.45 5.39
CA ILE A 108 -3.75 -7.35 5.57
C ILE A 108 -4.23 -6.92 4.19
N THR A 109 -5.51 -7.08 3.89
CA THR A 109 -6.10 -6.76 2.59
C THR A 109 -7.06 -5.58 2.70
N PHE A 110 -6.96 -4.64 1.77
CA PHE A 110 -7.85 -3.49 1.66
C PHE A 110 -8.02 -3.07 0.20
N GLU A 111 -9.10 -2.35 -0.08
CA GLU A 111 -9.44 -1.85 -1.39
C GLU A 111 -9.72 -0.34 -1.33
N TYR A 112 -9.33 0.38 -2.38
CA TYR A 112 -9.56 1.83 -2.48
C TYR A 112 -9.56 2.29 -3.94
N VAL A 113 -10.15 3.46 -4.19
CA VAL A 113 -10.14 4.12 -5.50
C VAL A 113 -8.91 5.01 -5.59
N HIS A 114 -8.11 4.87 -6.63
CA HIS A 114 -6.97 5.74 -6.86
C HIS A 114 -7.39 7.19 -7.10
N VAL A 115 -6.63 8.13 -6.53
CA VAL A 115 -6.71 9.57 -6.83
C VAL A 115 -5.44 10.11 -7.51
N GLY A 116 -4.59 9.20 -8.01
CA GLY A 116 -3.27 9.49 -8.58
C GLY A 116 -2.16 8.92 -7.72
N SER A 117 -1.97 9.47 -6.52
CA SER A 117 -1.03 8.95 -5.51
C SER A 117 -1.63 9.14 -4.13
N SER A 118 -1.61 8.08 -3.33
CA SER A 118 -2.18 8.07 -1.98
C SER A 118 -1.15 7.59 -0.98
N GLN A 119 -1.10 8.25 0.19
CA GLN A 119 -0.34 7.76 1.33
C GLN A 119 -1.15 6.66 2.02
N VAL A 120 -0.53 5.50 2.20
CA VAL A 120 -1.08 4.41 2.98
C VAL A 120 -0.31 4.29 4.29
N ILE A 121 -1.05 4.16 5.39
CA ILE A 121 -0.53 3.90 6.72
C ILE A 121 -1.24 2.67 7.27
N ILE A 122 -0.47 1.63 7.56
CA ILE A 122 -0.92 0.46 8.31
C ILE A 122 -0.34 0.58 9.71
N LYS A 123 -1.21 0.59 10.71
CA LYS A 123 -0.82 0.72 12.12
C LYS A 123 -1.51 -0.30 12.98
N THR A 124 -0.83 -0.71 14.04
CA THR A 124 -1.40 -1.50 15.12
C THR A 124 -1.89 -0.58 16.22
N LYS A 125 -3.11 -0.81 16.74
CA LYS A 125 -3.63 -0.16 17.95
C LYS A 125 -2.94 -0.67 19.21
#